data_AF-A0A4Y2F0U3-F1
#
_entry.id   AF-A0A4Y2F0U3-F1
#
_cell.length_a   1.000
_cell.length_b   1.000
_cell.length_c   1.000
_cell.angle_alpha   90.00
_cell.angle_beta   90.00
_cell.angle_gamma   90.00
#
_symmetry.space_group_name_H-M   'P 1'
#
loop_
_entity.id
_entity.type
_entity.pdbx_description
1 polymer ?
#
loop_
_entity_poly.entity_id
_entity_poly.type
_entity_poly.pdbx_seq_one_letter_code
_entity_poly.pdbx_strand_id
1 'polypeptide(L)'
;MTMQGLTPQIRPELYWTLLAGKFWTPPYSPDFAPSDFHLFRHLKHHLGGNHYNDDEDVKTAVTSWLSEQAASFYEESIQNLVVRYDKCLNKLGSFVEK
;
A
#
# COMPACT_ATOMS: atom_id res chain seq x y z
N MET A 1 6.06 -4.65 -49.44
CA MET A 1 4.76 -4.96 -48.81
C MET A 1 4.94 -4.73 -47.32
N THR A 2 4.61 -3.53 -46.85
CA THR A 2 4.84 -3.07 -45.48
C THR A 2 3.69 -3.54 -44.60
N MET A 3 3.95 -4.48 -43.69
CA MET A 3 3.02 -4.83 -42.62
C MET A 3 3.12 -3.75 -41.54
N GLN A 4 2.21 -2.77 -41.59
CA GLN A 4 2.02 -1.84 -40.49
C GLN A 4 1.39 -2.60 -39.31
N GLY A 5 2.15 -2.72 -38.23
CA GLY A 5 1.71 -3.35 -36.99
C GLY A 5 0.54 -2.59 -36.39
N LEU A 6 -0.60 -3.27 -36.24
CA LEU A 6 -1.76 -2.78 -35.50
C LEU A 6 -1.38 -2.73 -34.01
N THR A 7 -1.01 -1.57 -33.51
CA THR A 7 -1.06 -1.29 -32.07
C THR A 7 -2.53 -1.21 -31.66
N PRO A 8 -3.03 -2.04 -30.73
CA PRO A 8 -4.41 -1.92 -30.26
C PRO A 8 -4.58 -0.57 -29.57
N GLN A 9 -5.34 0.32 -30.19
CA GLN A 9 -5.73 1.60 -29.60
C GLN A 9 -6.85 1.31 -28.58
N ILE A 10 -6.46 0.89 -27.38
CA ILE A 10 -7.40 0.76 -26.27
C ILE A 10 -7.87 2.17 -25.91
N ARG A 11 -9.18 2.40 -26.01
CA ARG A 11 -9.82 3.68 -25.68
C ARG A 11 -9.49 4.10 -24.23
N PRO A 12 -9.20 5.39 -23.94
CA PRO A 12 -8.90 5.86 -22.58
C PRO A 12 -10.00 5.54 -21.55
N GLU A 13 -11.25 5.56 -21.98
CA GLU A 13 -12.43 5.18 -21.17
C GLU A 13 -12.45 3.69 -20.81
N LEU A 14 -11.89 2.82 -21.66
CA LEU A 14 -11.71 1.40 -21.38
C LEU A 14 -10.50 1.12 -20.49
N TYR A 15 -9.49 1.99 -20.52
CA TYR A 15 -8.34 1.94 -19.60
C TYR A 15 -8.80 2.11 -18.14
N TRP A 16 -9.68 3.08 -17.88
CA TRP A 16 -10.25 3.28 -16.55
C TRP A 16 -11.17 2.14 -16.13
N THR A 17 -11.93 1.50 -17.02
CA THR A 17 -12.78 0.35 -16.65
C THR A 17 -11.96 -0.92 -16.38
N LEU A 18 -10.86 -1.14 -17.11
CA LEU A 18 -9.94 -2.24 -16.87
C LEU A 18 -9.13 -2.06 -15.57
N LEU A 19 -8.76 -0.82 -15.21
CA LEU A 19 -8.07 -0.50 -13.94
C LEU A 19 -9.01 -0.37 -12.75
N ALA A 20 -10.22 0.18 -12.92
CA ALA A 20 -11.20 0.33 -11.83
C ALA A 20 -11.85 -1.01 -11.47
N GLY A 21 -12.01 -1.93 -12.43
CA GLY A 21 -12.49 -3.30 -12.17
C GLY A 21 -11.46 -4.17 -11.44
N LYS A 22 -10.21 -3.73 -11.37
CA LYS A 22 -9.09 -4.45 -10.77
C LYS A 22 -8.13 -3.41 -10.21
N PHE A 23 -8.47 -2.84 -9.06
CA PHE A 23 -7.49 -2.19 -8.19
C PHE A 23 -6.36 -3.22 -8.02
N TRP A 24 -5.32 -3.10 -8.83
CA TRP A 24 -4.34 -4.14 -9.04
C TRP A 24 -3.51 -4.19 -7.76
N THR A 25 -3.91 -5.06 -6.84
CA THR A 25 -3.01 -5.62 -5.86
C THR A 25 -2.43 -6.86 -6.53
N PRO A 26 -1.21 -6.80 -7.12
CA PRO A 26 -0.53 -8.02 -7.49
C PRO A 26 -0.51 -8.93 -6.26
N PRO A 27 -0.66 -10.26 -6.41
CA PRO A 27 -0.51 -11.18 -5.29
C PRO A 27 0.79 -10.86 -4.55
N TYR A 28 0.72 -10.66 -3.23
CA TYR A 28 1.85 -10.29 -2.37
C TYR A 28 2.52 -8.95 -2.71
N SER A 29 1.79 -7.85 -2.56
CA SER A 29 2.38 -6.50 -2.66
C SER A 29 2.27 -5.71 -1.35
N PRO A 30 3.15 -5.98 -0.37
CA PRO A 30 3.20 -5.24 0.89
C PRO A 30 3.32 -3.72 0.68
N ASP A 31 3.92 -3.31 -0.44
CA ASP A 31 4.05 -1.91 -0.81
C ASP A 31 2.74 -1.19 -1.12
N PHE A 32 1.65 -1.90 -1.37
CA PHE A 32 0.32 -1.31 -1.59
C PHE A 32 -0.62 -1.51 -0.41
N ALA A 33 -0.16 -2.10 0.69
CA ALA A 33 -0.93 -2.26 1.92
C ALA A 33 -0.50 -1.20 2.94
N PRO A 34 -1.32 -0.17 3.22
CA PRO A 34 -1.02 0.83 4.27
C PRO A 34 -0.77 0.20 5.64
N SER A 35 -1.40 -0.95 5.92
CA SER A 35 -1.12 -1.74 7.10
C SER A 35 0.35 -2.16 7.17
N ASP A 36 0.93 -2.63 6.06
CA ASP A 36 2.27 -3.21 6.04
C ASP A 36 3.36 -2.15 5.96
N PHE A 37 3.24 -1.18 5.04
CA PHE A 37 4.31 -0.20 4.82
C PHE A 37 4.29 0.98 5.81
N HIS A 38 3.17 1.22 6.50
CA HIS A 38 2.99 2.34 7.43
C HIS A 38 2.64 1.85 8.83
N LEU A 39 1.44 1.30 9.05
CA LEU A 39 0.95 0.98 10.40
C LEU A 39 1.87 0.01 11.17
N PHE A 40 2.10 -1.19 10.62
CA PHE A 40 2.91 -2.22 11.27
C PHE A 40 4.38 -1.83 11.38
N ARG A 41 4.88 -0.97 10.49
CA ARG A 41 6.23 -0.42 10.60
C ARG A 41 6.40 0.38 11.89
N HIS A 42 5.45 1.28 12.18
CA HIS A 42 5.50 2.10 13.39
C HIS A 42 5.12 1.29 14.64
N LEU A 43 4.11 0.43 14.55
CA LEU A 43 3.70 -0.43 15.66
C LEU A 43 4.84 -1.38 16.09
N LYS A 44 5.55 -2.00 15.13
CA LYS A 44 6.69 -2.87 15.44
C LYS A 44 7.82 -2.12 16.14
N HIS A 45 8.05 -0.85 15.79
CA HIS A 45 9.02 -0.01 16.48
C HIS A 45 8.57 0.29 17.92
N HIS A 46 7.27 0.60 18.13
CA HIS A 46 6.73 0.86 19.47
C HIS A 46 6.77 -0.37 20.39
N LEU A 47 6.42 -1.54 19.86
CA LEU A 47 6.45 -2.80 20.62
C LEU A 47 7.87 -3.36 20.79
N GLY A 48 8.82 -2.92 19.95
CA GLY A 48 10.17 -3.45 19.90
C GLY A 48 10.92 -3.28 21.21
N GLY A 49 11.49 -4.37 21.73
CA GLY A 49 12.29 -4.36 22.95
C GLY A 49 11.49 -4.50 24.25
N ASN A 50 10.16 -4.49 24.19
CA ASN A 50 9.31 -4.75 25.34
C ASN A 50 9.08 -6.25 25.54
N HIS A 51 8.97 -6.66 26.80
CA HIS A 51 8.48 -7.99 27.18
C HIS A 51 7.11 -7.84 27.81
N TYR A 52 6.16 -8.67 27.36
CA TYR A 52 4.79 -8.69 27.86
C TYR A 52 4.56 -10.06 28.51
N ASN A 53 3.80 -10.09 29.61
CA ASN A 53 3.65 -11.32 30.39
C ASN A 53 2.60 -12.25 29.76
N ASP A 54 1.60 -11.67 29.10
CA ASP A 54 0.51 -12.38 28.45
C ASP A 54 -0.07 -11.61 27.24
N ASP A 55 -1.07 -12.21 26.60
CA ASP A 55 -1.73 -11.63 25.42
C ASP A 55 -2.56 -10.38 25.75
N GLU A 56 -3.07 -10.23 26.98
CA GLU A 56 -3.85 -9.06 27.38
C GLU A 56 -2.96 -7.83 27.56
N ASP A 57 -1.75 -8.02 28.08
CA ASP A 57 -0.71 -7.00 28.10
C ASP A 57 -0.38 -6.49 26.69
N VAL A 58 -0.23 -7.40 25.72
CA VAL A 58 0.03 -7.05 24.31
C VAL A 58 -1.15 -6.31 23.70
N LYS A 59 -2.38 -6.81 23.88
CA LYS A 59 -3.60 -6.16 23.37
C LYS A 59 -3.73 -4.74 23.92
N THR A 60 -3.52 -4.56 25.21
CA THR A 60 -3.60 -3.26 25.87
C THR A 60 -2.57 -2.29 25.29
N ALA A 61 -1.32 -2.73 25.10
CA ALA A 61 -0.28 -1.90 24.50
C ALA A 61 -0.62 -1.49 23.06
N VAL A 62 -1.07 -2.44 22.23
CA VAL A 62 -1.46 -2.18 20.84
C VAL A 62 -2.65 -1.21 20.78
N THR A 63 -3.71 -1.45 21.56
CA THR A 63 -4.91 -0.61 21.54
C THR A 63 -4.63 0.80 22.06
N SER A 64 -3.82 0.92 23.11
CA SER A 64 -3.41 2.23 23.63
C SER A 64 -2.62 3.01 22.57
N TRP A 65 -1.61 2.38 21.97
CA TRP A 65 -0.82 3.01 20.91
C TRP A 65 -1.66 3.45 19.72
N LEU A 66 -2.59 2.61 19.24
CA LEU A 66 -3.50 2.97 18.13
C LEU A 66 -4.37 4.19 18.46
N SER A 67 -4.82 4.30 19.71
CA SER A 67 -5.66 5.40 20.20
C SER A 67 -4.89 6.71 20.37
N GLU A 68 -3.57 6.64 20.56
CA GLU A 68 -2.68 7.79 20.65
C GLU A 68 -2.33 8.41 19.28
N GLN A 69 -2.53 7.66 18.19
CA GLN A 69 -2.19 8.17 16.85
C GLN A 69 -3.17 9.26 16.41
N ALA A 70 -2.63 10.38 15.95
CA ALA A 70 -3.43 11.46 15.37
C ALA A 70 -4.10 11.03 14.06
N ALA A 71 -5.22 11.66 13.70
CA ALA A 71 -5.89 11.40 12.42
C ALA A 71 -4.95 11.59 11.21
N SER A 72 -4.02 12.55 11.29
CA SER A 72 -3.02 12.82 10.26
C SER A 72 -2.07 11.64 10.00
N PHE A 73 -1.82 10.79 11.00
CA PHE A 73 -1.00 9.58 10.82
C PHE A 73 -1.67 8.64 9.81
N TYR A 74 -2.96 8.36 9.99
CA TYR A 74 -3.71 7.52 9.06
C TYR A 74 -3.86 8.18 7.68
N GLU A 75 -4.09 9.49 7.64
CA GLU A 75 -4.18 10.25 6.38
C GLU A 75 -2.88 10.17 5.57
N GLU A 76 -1.73 10.30 6.23
CA GLU A 76 -0.42 10.20 5.59
C GLU A 76 -0.25 8.84 4.91
N SER A 77 -0.73 7.75 5.52
CA SER A 77 -0.68 6.41 4.93
C SER A 77 -1.47 6.31 3.61
N ILE A 78 -2.62 6.98 3.52
CA ILE A 78 -3.47 7.00 2.34
C ILE A 78 -2.86 7.88 1.25
N GLN A 79 -2.31 9.04 1.61
CA GLN A 79 -1.60 9.91 0.67
C GLN A 79 -0.37 9.21 0.07
N ASN A 80 0.41 8.51 0.92
CA ASN A 80 1.55 7.72 0.49
C ASN A 80 1.14 6.57 -0.46
N LEU A 81 -0.05 6.00 -0.28
CA LEU A 81 -0.57 4.97 -1.18
C LEU A 81 -0.77 5.52 -2.60
N VAL A 82 -1.33 6.73 -2.73
CA VAL A 82 -1.51 7.41 -4.05
C VAL A 82 -0.15 7.59 -4.74
N VAL A 83 0.85 8.07 -4.01
CA VAL A 83 2.22 8.27 -4.53
C VAL A 83 2.85 6.94 -4.96
N ARG A 84 2.63 5.86 -4.21
CA ARG A 84 3.13 4.52 -4.54
C ARG A 84 2.46 3.96 -5.79
N TYR A 85 1.15 4.18 -5.96
CA TYR A 85 0.44 3.79 -7.19
C TYR A 85 0.96 4.56 -8.41
N ASP A 86 1.15 5.87 -8.30
CA ASP A 86 1.72 6.68 -9.38
C ASP A 86 3.12 6.16 -9.79
N LYS A 87 3.99 5.89 -8.81
CA LYS A 87 5.31 5.30 -9.07
C LYS A 87 5.22 3.93 -9.75
N CYS A 88 4.27 3.08 -9.35
CA CYS A 88 4.09 1.75 -9.95
C CYS A 88 3.66 1.84 -11.42
N LEU A 89 2.70 2.72 -11.71
CA LEU A 89 2.19 2.95 -13.06
C LEU A 89 3.28 3.53 -13.97
N ASN A 90 4.05 4.50 -13.46
CA ASN A 90 5.14 5.15 -14.22
C ASN A 90 6.35 4.23 -14.45
N LYS A 91 6.50 3.16 -13.67
CA LYS A 91 7.58 2.18 -13.80
C LYS A 91 7.16 0.84 -14.44
N LEU A 92 5.98 0.77 -15.09
CA LEU A 92 5.46 -0.46 -15.69
C LEU A 92 5.44 -1.67 -14.73
N GLY A 93 5.20 -1.44 -13.43
CA GLY A 93 5.10 -2.52 -12.44
C GLY A 93 6.43 -3.06 -11.89
N SER A 94 7.57 -2.37 -12.08
CA SER A 94 8.78 -2.74 -11.33
C SER A 94 8.62 -2.39 -9.84
N PHE A 95 8.82 -3.37 -8.96
CA PHE A 95 8.78 -3.24 -7.50
C PHE A 95 9.62 -2.05 -7.03
N VAL A 96 9.03 -1.19 -6.19
CA VAL A 96 9.75 -0.05 -5.61
C VAL A 96 10.34 -0.53 -4.29
N GLU A 97 11.46 -1.23 -4.36
CA GLU A 97 12.27 -1.48 -3.17
C GLU A 97 12.86 -0.17 -2.65
N LYS A 98 13.03 -0.09 -1.33
CA LYS A 98 13.51 1.08 -0.60
C LYS A 98 15.03 1.14 -0.57
#